data_AF-A0A927UWG6-F1
#
_entry.id   AF-A0A927UWG6-F1
#
_cell.length_a   1.000
_cell.length_b   1.000
_cell.length_c   1.000
_cell.angle_alpha   90.00
_cell.angle_beta   90.00
_cell.angle_gamma   90.00
#
_symmetry.space_group_name_H-M   'P 1'
#
loop_
_entity.id
_entity.type
_entity.pdbx_description
1 polymer ?
#
loop_
_entity_poly.entity_id
_entity_poly.type
_entity_poly.pdbx_seq_one_letter_code
_entity_poly.pdbx_strand_id
1 'polypeptide(L)'
;MCIILSIITCGIYGIIWYIQIVDDLNTASGDMNGQSGGMVFLLTLITCGIYGWYWMYKAGEKVSVIRQRQGLPANDSNGILYLVLAFFGLGIVSYCLIQSELNNVAAYQ
;
A
#
# COMPACT_ATOMS: atom_id res chain seq x y z
N MET A 1 -9.98 10.95 -4.14
CA MET A 1 -11.33 10.43 -4.50
C MET A 1 -11.62 9.04 -3.94
N CYS A 2 -10.61 8.22 -3.60
CA CYS A 2 -10.80 6.82 -3.20
C CYS A 2 -11.43 6.61 -1.80
N ILE A 3 -11.22 7.55 -0.87
CA ILE A 3 -11.84 7.52 0.47
C ILE A 3 -13.36 7.63 0.38
N ILE A 4 -13.86 8.59 -0.42
CA ILE A 4 -15.29 8.86 -0.58
C ILE A 4 -15.98 7.67 -1.27
N LEU A 5 -15.35 7.08 -2.29
CA LEU A 5 -15.88 5.92 -3.00
C LEU A 5 -15.91 4.65 -2.13
N SER A 6 -14.94 4.46 -1.22
CA SER A 6 -14.94 3.34 -0.27
C SER A 6 -16.12 3.41 0.71
N ILE A 7 -16.54 4.61 1.11
CA ILE A 7 -17.69 4.83 1.99
C ILE A 7 -19.02 4.61 1.22
N ILE A 8 -19.12 5.13 -0.01
CA ILE A 8 -20.32 5.03 -0.85
C ILE A 8 -20.60 3.59 -1.32
N THR A 9 -19.56 2.76 -1.49
CA THR A 9 -19.69 1.38 -1.98
C THR A 9 -19.70 0.33 -0.87
N CYS A 10 -19.93 0.73 0.39
CA CYS A 10 -19.89 -0.16 1.55
C CYS A 10 -18.57 -0.97 1.64
N GLY A 11 -17.43 -0.37 1.32
CA GLY A 11 -16.11 -0.99 1.41
C GLY A 11 -15.65 -1.81 0.20
N ILE A 12 -16.51 -2.06 -0.80
CA ILE A 12 -16.15 -2.85 -1.99
C ILE A 12 -15.09 -2.14 -2.84
N TYR A 13 -15.22 -0.83 -3.04
CA TYR A 13 -14.22 -0.05 -3.78
C TYR A 13 -12.86 -0.01 -3.06
N GLY A 14 -12.85 -0.12 -1.72
CA GLY A 14 -11.63 -0.19 -0.93
C GLY A 14 -10.79 -1.44 -1.27
N ILE A 15 -11.42 -2.55 -1.63
CA ILE A 15 -10.75 -3.79 -2.04
C ILE A 15 -10.08 -3.62 -3.41
N ILE A 16 -10.80 -3.02 -4.37
CA ILE A 16 -10.25 -2.77 -5.71
C ILE A 16 -9.07 -1.82 -5.62
N TRP A 17 -9.20 -0.75 -4.83
CA TRP A 17 -8.14 0.21 -4.60
C TRP A 17 -6.92 -0.42 -3.91
N TYR A 18 -7.13 -1.32 -2.95
CA TYR A 18 -6.06 -2.08 -2.32
C TYR A 18 -5.27 -2.92 -3.33
N ILE A 19 -5.95 -3.67 -4.19
CA ILE A 19 -5.32 -4.50 -5.22
C ILE A 19 -4.48 -3.64 -6.18
N GLN A 20 -5.03 -2.52 -6.64
CA GLN A 20 -4.32 -1.59 -7.53
C GLN A 20 -3.07 -1.00 -6.88
N ILE A 21 -3.16 -0.55 -5.62
CA ILE A 21 -2.01 -0.04 -4.87
C ILE A 21 -0.89 -1.09 -4.79
N VAL A 22 -1.24 -2.36 -4.56
CA VAL A 22 -0.24 -3.43 -4.44
C VAL A 22 0.53 -3.60 -5.74
N ASP A 23 -0.19 -3.67 -6.86
CA ASP A 23 0.41 -3.88 -8.18
C ASP A 23 1.24 -2.67 -8.62
N ASP A 24 0.74 -1.45 -8.39
CA ASP A 24 1.47 -0.21 -8.68
C ASP A 24 2.75 -0.10 -7.83
N LEU A 25 2.67 -0.49 -6.55
CA LEU A 25 3.81 -0.47 -5.63
C LEU A 25 4.87 -1.51 -5.98
N ASN A 26 4.47 -2.71 -6.39
CA ASN A 26 5.40 -3.72 -6.89
C ASN A 26 6.12 -3.22 -8.15
N THR A 27 5.38 -2.60 -9.06
CA THR A 27 5.93 -2.04 -10.31
C THR A 27 6.90 -0.89 -10.03
N ALA A 28 6.51 0.08 -9.20
CA ALA A 28 7.34 1.25 -8.87
C ALA A 28 8.59 0.88 -8.06
N SER A 29 8.51 -0.12 -7.17
CA SER A 29 9.69 -0.62 -6.44
C SER A 29 10.60 -1.50 -7.30
N GLY A 30 10.18 -1.88 -8.51
CA GLY A 30 10.92 -2.79 -9.39
C GLY A 30 11.02 -4.22 -8.84
N ASP A 31 10.12 -4.60 -7.93
CA ASP A 31 10.09 -5.93 -7.34
C ASP A 31 9.28 -6.87 -8.22
N MET A 32 9.94 -7.44 -9.23
CA MET A 32 9.37 -8.41 -10.19
C MET A 32 8.91 -9.72 -9.54
N ASN A 33 9.31 -10.00 -8.29
CA ASN A 33 8.87 -11.17 -7.52
C ASN A 33 7.79 -10.83 -6.48
N GLY A 34 7.30 -9.58 -6.47
CA GLY A 34 6.22 -9.15 -5.59
C GLY A 34 4.93 -9.93 -5.84
N GLN A 35 4.23 -10.29 -4.76
CA GLN A 35 2.91 -10.92 -4.85
C GLN A 35 1.91 -9.94 -5.49
N SER A 36 1.14 -10.40 -6.49
CA SER A 36 0.12 -9.56 -7.12
C SER A 36 -0.95 -9.14 -6.11
N GLY A 37 -1.59 -8.00 -6.35
CA GLY A 37 -2.64 -7.46 -5.48
C GLY A 37 -3.76 -8.47 -5.22
N GLY A 38 -4.15 -9.23 -6.25
CA GLY A 38 -5.12 -10.32 -6.10
C GLY A 38 -4.65 -11.43 -5.16
N MET A 39 -3.39 -11.84 -5.25
CA MET A 39 -2.79 -12.86 -4.38
C MET A 39 -2.70 -12.38 -2.94
N VAL A 40 -2.28 -11.13 -2.73
CA VAL A 40 -2.19 -10.49 -1.42
C VAL A 40 -3.58 -10.36 -0.78
N PHE A 41 -4.60 -9.99 -1.55
CA PHE A 41 -5.99 -9.94 -1.09
C PHE A 41 -6.50 -11.33 -0.68
N LEU A 42 -6.27 -12.35 -1.51
CA LEU A 42 -6.65 -13.74 -1.19
C LEU A 42 -5.98 -14.23 0.09
N LEU A 43 -4.67 -13.99 0.24
CA LEU A 43 -3.93 -14.34 1.45
C LEU A 43 -4.46 -13.59 2.67
N THR A 44 -4.84 -12.33 2.52
CA THR A 44 -5.49 -11.54 3.58
C THR A 44 -6.83 -12.15 3.98
N LEU A 45 -7.63 -12.62 3.02
CA LEU A 45 -8.91 -13.27 3.31
C LEU A 45 -8.72 -14.62 4.02
N ILE A 46 -7.79 -15.45 3.53
CA ILE A 46 -7.53 -16.80 4.08
C ILE A 46 -6.91 -16.72 5.49
N THR A 47 -6.10 -15.70 5.75
CA THR A 47 -5.45 -15.49 7.06
C THR A 47 -6.28 -14.64 8.03
N CYS A 48 -7.58 -14.45 7.76
CA CYS A 48 -8.48 -13.64 8.58
C CYS A 48 -7.94 -12.22 8.85
N GLY A 49 -7.36 -11.60 7.83
CA GLY A 49 -6.82 -10.25 7.88
C GLY A 49 -5.34 -10.17 8.22
N ILE A 50 -4.75 -11.14 8.92
CA ILE A 50 -3.37 -11.06 9.46
C ILE A 50 -2.33 -10.76 8.36
N TYR A 51 -2.45 -11.40 7.20
CA TYR A 51 -1.53 -11.15 6.09
C TYR A 51 -1.60 -9.72 5.55
N GLY A 52 -2.76 -9.06 5.64
CA GLY A 52 -2.92 -7.66 5.25
C GLY A 52 -2.03 -6.72 6.09
N TRP A 53 -1.86 -7.04 7.38
CA TRP A 53 -0.96 -6.30 8.27
C TRP A 53 0.50 -6.50 7.92
N TYR A 54 0.88 -7.76 7.68
CA TYR A 54 2.22 -8.09 7.21
C TYR A 54 2.53 -7.35 5.89
N TRP A 55 1.56 -7.32 4.98
CA TRP A 55 1.71 -6.62 3.71
C TRP A 55 1.86 -5.10 3.90
N MET A 56 1.10 -4.47 4.81
CA MET A 56 1.24 -3.05 5.11
C MET A 56 2.65 -2.67 5.60
N TYR A 57 3.26 -3.53 6.43
CA TYR A 57 4.64 -3.34 6.84
C TYR A 57 5.59 -3.43 5.63
N LYS A 58 5.45 -4.49 4.82
CA LYS A 58 6.22 -4.68 3.59
C LYS A 58 6.06 -3.54 2.59
N ALA A 59 4.87 -2.96 2.50
CA ALA A 59 4.57 -1.83 1.63
C ALA A 59 5.38 -0.59 2.03
N GLY A 60 5.58 -0.36 3.34
CA GLY A 60 6.43 0.75 3.80
C GLY A 60 7.90 0.60 3.43
N GLU A 61 8.44 -0.63 3.45
CA GLU A 61 9.80 -0.91 2.93
C GLU A 61 9.88 -0.65 1.41
N LYS A 62 8.85 -1.02 0.65
CA LYS A 62 8.83 -0.74 -0.80
C LYS A 62 8.79 0.77 -1.07
N VAL A 63 8.00 1.52 -0.29
CA VAL A 63 7.97 2.99 -0.37
C VAL A 63 9.32 3.59 -0.02
N SER A 64 10.04 3.09 0.99
CA SER A 64 11.36 3.63 1.34
C SER A 64 12.39 3.39 0.21
N VAL A 65 12.37 2.22 -0.43
CA VAL A 65 13.19 1.91 -1.62
C VAL A 65 12.88 2.88 -2.77
N ILE A 66 11.59 3.12 -3.03
CA ILE A 66 11.16 4.05 -4.07
C ILE A 66 11.66 5.47 -3.79
N ARG A 67 11.51 5.97 -2.55
CA ARG A 67 12.00 7.31 -2.15
C ARG A 67 13.52 7.42 -2.25
N GLN A 68 14.24 6.37 -1.87
CA GLN A 68 15.70 6.31 -2.00
C GLN A 68 16.13 6.44 -3.47
N ARG A 69 15.45 5.76 -4.40
CA ARG A 69 15.72 5.89 -5.84
C ARG A 69 15.47 7.29 -6.39
N GLN A 70 14.60 8.06 -5.76
CA GLN A 70 14.33 9.45 -6.12
C GLN A 70 15.28 10.46 -5.47
N GLY A 71 16.30 10.00 -4.72
CA GLY A 71 17.20 10.88 -3.98
C GLY A 71 16.54 11.59 -2.79
N LEU A 72 15.33 11.17 -2.39
CA LEU A 72 14.66 11.63 -1.19
C LEU A 72 15.17 10.82 0.03
N PRO A 73 15.19 11.41 1.23
CA PRO A 73 15.58 10.68 2.44
C PRO A 73 14.66 9.46 2.62
N ALA A 74 15.28 8.28 2.69
CA ALA A 74 14.58 7.04 3.01
C ALA A 74 14.10 7.11 4.46
N ASN A 75 12.80 6.90 4.68
CA ASN A 75 12.22 6.76 6.00
C ASN A 75 11.89 5.30 6.26
N ASP A 76 12.81 4.59 6.92
CA ASP A 76 12.64 3.19 7.30
C ASP A 76 11.48 2.98 8.29
N SER A 77 11.02 4.06 8.94
CA SER A 77 9.87 4.05 9.85
C SER A 77 8.51 3.99 9.15
N ASN A 78 8.44 4.15 7.82
CA ASN A 78 7.16 4.16 7.09
C ASN A 78 6.42 2.80 7.18
N GLY A 79 7.15 1.68 7.25
CA GLY A 79 6.54 0.35 7.46
C GLY A 79 5.85 0.21 8.82
N ILE A 80 6.48 0.72 9.87
CA ILE A 80 5.91 0.73 11.23
C ILE A 80 4.75 1.72 11.31
N LEU A 81 4.87 2.89 10.68
CA LEU A 81 3.82 3.89 10.60
C LEU A 81 2.55 3.29 9.97
N TYR A 82 2.66 2.66 8.79
CA TYR A 82 1.51 2.08 8.10
C TYR A 82 0.87 0.92 8.87
N LEU A 83 1.68 0.12 9.57
CA LEU A 83 1.21 -0.97 10.43
C LEU A 83 0.45 -0.44 11.66
N VAL A 84 0.96 0.59 12.33
CA VAL A 84 0.30 1.23 13.47
C VAL A 84 -0.99 1.91 13.04
N LEU A 85 -1.02 2.60 11.90
CA LEU A 85 -2.25 3.20 11.38
C LEU A 85 -3.29 2.13 11.04
N ALA A 86 -2.88 1.02 10.42
CA ALA A 86 -3.76 -0.12 10.20
C ALA A 86 -4.30 -0.68 11.53
N PHE A 87 -3.50 -0.67 12.61
CA PHE A 87 -3.90 -1.11 13.95
C PHE A 87 -5.06 -0.33 14.54
N PHE A 88 -5.05 0.98 14.38
CA PHE A 88 -6.09 1.85 14.90
C PHE A 88 -7.29 2.00 13.94
N GLY A 89 -7.43 1.13 12.94
CA GLY A 89 -8.52 1.19 11.96
C GLY A 89 -8.35 2.31 10.92
N LEU A 90 -7.18 2.93 10.84
CA LEU A 90 -6.82 3.99 9.89
C LEU A 90 -6.12 3.43 8.64
N GLY A 91 -6.34 2.16 8.28
CA GLY A 91 -5.70 1.52 7.11
C GLY A 91 -5.96 2.26 5.79
N ILE A 92 -7.11 2.93 5.66
CA ILE A 92 -7.44 3.81 4.52
C ILE A 92 -6.45 4.97 4.38
N VAL A 93 -5.96 5.52 5.50
CA VAL A 93 -4.96 6.59 5.49
C VAL A 93 -3.63 6.05 5.01
N SER A 94 -3.23 4.84 5.43
CA SER A 94 -2.04 4.16 4.91
C SER A 94 -2.10 3.98 3.39
N TYR A 95 -3.27 3.58 2.84
CA TYR A 95 -3.47 3.49 1.39
C TYR A 95 -3.32 4.85 0.69
N CYS A 96 -3.86 5.92 1.28
CA CYS A 96 -3.70 7.27 0.75
C CYS A 96 -2.23 7.73 0.73
N LEU A 97 -1.48 7.45 1.78
CA LEU A 97 -0.06 7.79 1.84
C LEU A 97 0.72 7.05 0.76
N ILE A 98 0.52 5.73 0.63
CA ILE A 98 1.18 4.92 -0.40
C ILE A 98 0.80 5.43 -1.81
N GLN A 99 -0.47 5.73 -2.07
CA GLN A 99 -0.91 6.30 -3.34
C GLN A 99 -0.26 7.66 -3.62
N SER A 100 -0.10 8.52 -2.60
CA SER A 100 0.57 9.81 -2.76
C SER A 100 2.03 9.64 -3.17
N GLU A 101 2.72 8.65 -2.61
CA GLU A 101 4.10 8.32 -2.97
C GLU A 101 4.18 7.81 -4.41
N LEU A 102 3.29 6.89 -4.80
CA LEU A 102 3.20 6.41 -6.17
C LEU A 102 2.92 7.53 -7.17
N ASN A 103 2.01 8.44 -6.83
CA ASN A 103 1.70 9.60 -7.68
C ASN A 103 2.89 10.55 -7.81
N ASN A 104 3.66 10.76 -6.73
CA ASN A 104 4.91 11.53 -6.83
C ASN A 104 5.90 10.85 -7.76
N VAL A 105 6.00 9.52 -7.75
CA VAL A 105 6.89 8.77 -8.64
C VAL A 105 6.50 8.89 -10.09
N ALA A 106 5.22 8.73 -10.40
CA ALA A 106 4.71 8.91 -11.74
C ALA A 106 4.90 10.34 -12.27
N ALA A 107 4.95 11.35 -11.39
CA ALA A 107 5.18 12.75 -11.77
C ALA A 107 6.64 13.08 -12.11
N TYR A 108 7.60 12.25 -11.69
CA TYR A 108 9.04 12.41 -11.97
C TYR A 108 9.54 11.56 -13.15
N GLN A 109 8.70 10.71 -13.73
CA GLN A 109 8.97 9.94 -14.97
C GLN A 109 8.47 10.69 -16.21
#